data_AF-F8E863-F1
#
_entry.id   AF-F8E863-F1
#
_cell.length_a   1.000
_cell.length_b   1.000
_cell.length_c   1.000
_cell.angle_alpha   90.00
_cell.angle_beta   90.00
_cell.angle_gamma   90.00
#
_symmetry.space_group_name_H-M   'P 1'
#
loop_
_entity.id
_entity.type
_entity.pdbx_description
1 polymer ?
#
loop_
_entity_poly.entity_id
_entity_poly.type
_entity_poly.pdbx_seq_one_letter_code
_entity_poly.pdbx_strand_id
1 'polypeptide(L)' 'MKNKKDKVEAVEVKCVKCGRTQIIYIPREDIPKCPECKVNMIINELLDEGKSY' A
#
# COMPACT_ATOMS: atom_id res chain seq x y z
N MET A 1 11.86 -20.95 -16.87
CA MET A 1 12.70 -20.09 -16.01
C MET A 1 11.79 -19.20 -15.19
N LYS A 2 11.70 -19.41 -13.87
CA LYS A 2 10.78 -18.65 -12.99
C LYS A 2 11.42 -17.31 -12.60
N ASN A 3 11.27 -16.28 -13.44
CA ASN A 3 11.55 -14.91 -13.01
C ASN A 3 10.38 -14.41 -12.14
N LYS A 4 10.34 -14.85 -10.88
CA LYS A 4 9.63 -14.11 -9.83
C LYS A 4 10.47 -12.85 -9.58
N LYS A 5 10.32 -11.84 -10.43
CA LYS A 5 10.56 -10.47 -10.00
C LYS A 5 9.57 -10.28 -8.86
N ASP A 6 10.04 -10.06 -7.64
CA ASP A 6 9.23 -9.54 -6.55
C ASP A 6 8.55 -8.28 -7.08
N LYS A 7 7.35 -8.45 -7.63
CA LYS A 7 6.57 -7.35 -8.17
C LYS A 7 6.22 -6.53 -6.96
N VAL A 8 6.89 -5.39 -6.83
CA VAL A 8 6.55 -4.45 -5.78
C VAL A 8 5.19 -3.87 -6.13
N GLU A 9 4.14 -4.40 -5.53
CA GLU A 9 2.78 -3.93 -5.78
C GLU A 9 2.57 -2.63 -5.00
N ALA A 10 2.15 -1.58 -5.70
CA ALA A 10 1.76 -0.34 -5.07
C ALA A 10 0.36 -0.51 -4.48
N VAL A 11 0.20 -0.22 -3.20
CA VAL A 11 -1.09 -0.28 -2.51
C VAL A 11 -1.33 1.03 -1.78
N GLU A 12 -2.54 1.54 -1.88
CA GLU A 12 -2.98 2.68 -1.09
C GLU A 12 -3.43 2.17 0.28
N VAL A 13 -2.88 2.73 1.35
CA VAL A 13 -3.35 2.53 2.72
C VAL A 13 -4.07 3.76 3.23
N LYS A 14 -5.07 3.57 4.10
CA LYS A 14 -5.91 4.60 4.69
C LYS A 14 -5.92 4.52 6.21
N CYS A 15 -5.90 5.67 6.86
CA CYS A 15 -6.11 5.79 8.29
C CYS A 15 -7.59 5.64 8.64
N VAL A 16 -7.92 4.71 9.52
CA VAL A 16 -9.30 4.49 10.01
C VAL A 16 -9.84 5.61 10.91
N LYS A 17 -8.97 6.51 11.39
CA LYS A 17 -9.34 7.60 12.30
C LYS A 17 -9.59 8.92 11.57
N CYS A 18 -8.62 9.37 10.77
CA CYS A 18 -8.67 10.66 10.07
C CYS A 18 -8.94 10.54 8.56
N GLY A 19 -8.93 9.33 8.01
CA GLY A 19 -9.15 9.10 6.57
C GLY A 19 -7.95 9.40 5.68
N ARG A 20 -6.81 9.85 6.22
CA ARG A 20 -5.58 10.12 5.46
C ARG A 20 -5.12 8.88 4.71
N THR A 21 -4.81 9.02 3.42
CA THR A 21 -4.27 7.95 2.58
C THR A 21 -2.77 8.10 2.33
N GLN A 22 -2.09 6.99 2.03
CA GLN A 22 -0.67 6.95 1.67
C GLN A 22 -0.40 5.74 0.77
N ILE A 23 0.44 5.90 -0.24
CA ILE A 23 0.86 4.79 -1.11
C ILE A 23 2.09 4.11 -0.52
N ILE A 24 2.05 2.78 -0.41
CA ILE A 24 3.18 1.95 0.00
C ILE A 24 3.43 0.86 -1.05
N TYR A 25 4.65 0.36 -1.10
CA TYR A 25 5.02 -0.75 -1.98
C TYR A 25 5.20 -2.01 -1.12
N ILE A 26 4.53 -3.10 -1.47
CA ILE A 26 4.69 -4.42 -0.84
C ILE A 26 5.53 -5.32 -1.76
N PRO A 27 6.41 -6.21 -1.24
CA PRO A 27 6.37 -6.75 0.11
C PRO A 27 7.11 -5.86 1.12
N ARG A 28 6.36 -5.32 2.07
CA ARG A 28 6.87 -4.72 3.31
C ARG A 28 6.44 -5.62 4.45
N GLU A 29 7.34 -5.86 5.40
CA GLU A 29 7.03 -6.68 6.59
C GLU A 29 5.89 -6.07 7.42
N ASP A 30 5.73 -4.73 7.41
CA ASP A 30 4.70 -4.03 8.18
C ASP A 30 4.04 -2.88 7.41
N ILE A 31 2.73 -2.71 7.63
CA ILE A 31 1.97 -1.54 7.19
C ILE A 31 2.28 -0.36 8.14
N PRO A 32 2.62 0.83 7.61
CA PRO A 32 2.95 1.97 8.46
C PRO A 32 1.76 2.46 9.28
N LYS A 33 2.08 3.14 10.38
CA LYS A 33 1.10 3.87 11.19
C LYS A 33 0.84 5.25 10.59
N CYS A 34 -0.37 5.76 10.82
CA CYS A 34 -0.75 7.11 10.46
C CYS A 34 0.17 8.11 11.17
N PRO A 35 0.82 9.06 10.47
CA PRO A 35 1.73 10.03 11.08
C PRO A 35 1.04 10.98 12.06
N GLU A 36 -0.28 11.15 11.95
CA GLU A 36 -1.06 12.05 12.82
C GLU A 36 -1.71 11.29 13.98
N CYS A 37 -2.47 10.23 13.69
CA CYS A 37 -3.21 9.48 14.70
C CYS A 37 -2.35 8.42 15.41
N LYS A 38 -1.17 8.08 14.86
CA LYS A 38 -0.28 7.00 15.34
C LYS A 38 -0.95 5.62 15.45
N VAL A 39 -2.02 5.39 14.68
CA VAL A 39 -2.73 4.10 14.57
C VAL A 39 -2.33 3.35 13.30
N ASN A 40 -2.46 2.03 13.28
CA ASN A 40 -2.19 1.22 12.09
C ASN A 40 -3.13 1.64 10.94
N MET A 41 -2.55 1.88 9.77
CA MET A 41 -3.33 2.10 8.56
C MET A 41 -3.81 0.76 7.99
N ILE A 42 -4.84 0.79 7.16
CA ILE A 42 -5.41 -0.39 6.50
C ILE A 42 -5.26 -0.24 4.99
N ILE A 43 -5.13 -1.34 4.24
CA ILE A 43 -5.12 -1.31 2.77
C ILE A 43 -6.51 -0.87 2.30
N ASN A 44 -6.56 0.20 1.51
CA ASN A 44 -7.76 0.78 0.93
C ASN A 44 -7.96 0.29 -0.51
N GLU A 45 -6.91 0.34 -1.32
CA GLU A 45 -6.97 -0.05 -2.74
C GLU A 45 -5.63 -0.60 -3.23
N LEU A 46 -5.67 -1.62 -4.10
CA LEU A 46 -4.50 -2.07 -4.84
C LEU A 46 -4.37 -1.21 -6.10
N LEU A 47 -3.23 -0.53 -6.26
CA LEU A 47 -2.96 0.26 -7.45
C LEU A 47 -2.34 -0.66 -8.50
N ASP A 48 -3.18 -1.24 -9.36
CA ASP A 48 -2.69 -1.95 -10.54
C ASP A 48 -2.11 -0.93 -11.51
N GLU A 49 -0.86 -1.14 -11.95
CA GLU A 49 -0.26 -0.39 -13.05
C GLU A 49 -1.11 -0.62 -14.30
N GLY A 50 -2.06 0.30 -14.52
CA GLY A 50 -3.04 0.21 -15.57
C GLY A 50 -2.38 -0.13 -16.89
N LYS A 51 -2.70 -1.30 -17.44
CA LYS A 51 -2.42 -1.61 -18.84
C LYS A 51 -3.13 -0.57 -19.69
N SER A 52 -2.39 0.41 -20.16
CA SER A 52 -2.82 1.35 -21.19
C SER A 52 -3.06 0.54 -22.46
N TYR A 53 -4.31 0.48 -22.92
CA TYR A 53 -4.69 0.00 -24.26
C TYR A 53 -4.91 1.20 -25.18
#